data_AF-A0A2Z4VA59-F1
#
_entry.id   AF-A0A2Z4VA59-F1
#
_cell.length_a   1.000
_cell.length_b   1.000
_cell.length_c   1.000
_cell.angle_alpha   90.00
_cell.angle_beta   90.00
_cell.angle_gamma   90.00
#
_symmetry.space_group_name_H-M   'P 1'
#
loop_
_entity.id
_entity.type
_entity.pdbx_description
1 polymer ?
#
loop_
_entity_poly.entity_id
_entity_poly.type
_entity_poly.pdbx_seq_one_letter_code
_entity_poly.pdbx_strand_id
1 'polypeptide(L)'
;MAPALADALAPAAVPADAPALAPAPALAQVRDAGSSLGPSARQGDPETGTEAGTEADGGAGAEAGTAVCPEAGTAADTAVGPEAGTAARAAAGTAARPAARTAAGPEAGTALRRELRAAAAASFVLLESRGALPLEPGALNRLAVIGVHADAPRVQGGGSSGVFPHRVVSPLDGLRQALPPHVRIGYEPGPAPEGAGGPEPLGARHARDPEGGAPGVRLRVLDAAGAVLRSLHQPSGRVLEPELPPGAHTVELSAVLHPDTTGPWTLGLGGFGALRLTVDGTALVEGEFPPETDDPAVVHVRPPQHTARIPLTAGRPVRVVARRELAPGTGRATVLTAAAPAAGPAEALAAAVAAARAADAAVVVVGTTEGAESEGFDRETLRLPAPQDQLVAEIASANPRTIVVVNSGGPVELPWRAAVGAVLLTWFPGQEAGHALADVLLGRAEPGGRLPTTWPATLTDAPVRTTHPTNGRLAYEEGLHIGHRAWLRPGAARPAYWFGHGLGYTTWEFERIGMPEPAPGGDFEIPVTLRNTGARSGREIVQLHLSRPDSAVERPVCWLAGWAAAEAEPGERATAYVRIPARALQHWSPGGRGWTTEPGRFEVLAGRSAGDLPLRAAIEV
;
A
#
# COMPACT_ATOMS: atom_id res chain seq x y z
N MET A 1 -58.24 -15.52 -23.41
CA MET A 1 -58.62 -14.51 -24.42
C MET A 1 -58.45 -13.15 -23.78
N ALA A 2 -57.43 -12.39 -24.18
CA ALA A 2 -57.31 -10.95 -23.89
C ALA A 2 -58.19 -10.16 -24.91
N PRO A 3 -58.51 -8.86 -24.75
CA PRO A 3 -57.56 -7.72 -24.55
C PRO A 3 -57.97 -6.75 -23.40
N ALA A 4 -57.06 -6.05 -22.71
CA ALA A 4 -56.16 -4.93 -23.08
C ALA A 4 -56.88 -3.55 -23.04
N LEU A 5 -56.54 -2.69 -22.06
CA LEU A 5 -55.61 -1.53 -22.13
C LEU A 5 -56.25 -0.22 -22.65
N ALA A 6 -56.30 0.81 -21.78
CA ALA A 6 -55.73 2.15 -22.03
C ALA A 6 -55.93 3.07 -20.80
N ASP A 7 -54.94 3.95 -20.59
CA ASP A 7 -54.86 5.13 -19.69
C ASP A 7 -54.24 4.98 -18.30
N ALA A 8 -52.95 5.35 -18.22
CA ALA A 8 -52.40 6.31 -17.23
C ALA A 8 -50.88 6.51 -17.46
N LEU A 9 -50.51 7.65 -18.07
CA LEU A 9 -49.16 8.21 -17.99
C LEU A 9 -49.27 9.65 -17.47
N ALA A 10 -49.01 9.81 -16.18
CA ALA A 10 -48.59 11.06 -15.56
C ALA A 10 -47.45 10.72 -14.57
N PRO A 11 -46.28 11.38 -14.64
CA PRO A 11 -45.15 11.06 -13.78
C PRO A 11 -45.37 11.63 -12.37
N ALA A 12 -45.19 10.77 -11.36
CA ALA A 12 -45.21 11.16 -9.96
C ALA A 12 -43.96 11.98 -9.60
N ALA A 13 -44.17 13.11 -8.94
CA ALA A 13 -43.15 14.00 -8.41
C ALA A 13 -42.26 13.30 -7.38
N VAL A 14 -40.95 13.48 -7.50
CA VAL A 14 -39.93 13.08 -6.51
C VAL A 14 -39.87 14.19 -5.44
N PRO A 15 -39.96 13.87 -4.14
CA PRO A 15 -39.76 14.88 -3.11
C PRO A 15 -38.28 15.26 -3.02
N ALA A 16 -38.01 16.54 -3.24
CA ALA A 16 -36.73 17.18 -3.01
C ALA A 16 -36.53 17.36 -1.50
N ASP A 17 -35.68 16.53 -0.90
CA ASP A 17 -34.90 16.85 0.31
C ASP A 17 -33.83 15.77 0.50
N ALA A 18 -32.73 15.93 -0.24
CA ALA A 18 -31.45 15.30 0.08
C ALA A 18 -30.52 16.43 0.56
N PRO A 19 -29.94 16.36 1.78
CA PRO A 19 -29.07 17.42 2.26
C PRO A 19 -27.80 17.46 1.41
N ALA A 20 -27.53 18.63 0.84
CA ALA A 20 -26.30 18.93 0.13
C ALA A 20 -25.09 18.62 1.03
N LEU A 21 -24.13 17.86 0.48
CA LEU A 21 -22.81 17.67 1.08
C LEU A 21 -22.14 19.04 1.26
N ALA A 22 -21.95 19.46 2.51
CA ALA A 22 -21.17 20.65 2.81
C ALA A 22 -19.71 20.44 2.33
N PRO A 23 -19.08 21.46 1.71
CA PRO A 23 -17.68 21.38 1.33
C PRO A 23 -16.81 21.22 2.60
N ALA A 24 -15.77 20.41 2.50
CA ALA A 24 -14.81 20.19 3.57
C ALA A 24 -14.18 21.54 4.02
N PRO A 25 -13.96 21.76 5.34
CA PRO A 25 -13.37 23.00 5.81
C PRO A 25 -11.95 23.15 5.30
N ALA A 26 -11.65 24.31 4.73
CA ALA A 26 -10.31 24.72 4.32
C ALA A 26 -9.37 24.67 5.54
N LEU A 27 -8.24 23.97 5.38
CA LEU A 27 -7.15 24.00 6.36
C LEU A 27 -6.61 25.44 6.47
N ALA A 28 -6.80 26.04 7.64
CA ALA A 28 -6.34 27.39 7.94
C ALA A 28 -4.81 27.43 7.95
N GLN A 29 -4.25 28.34 7.14
CA GLN A 29 -2.84 28.67 7.08
C GLN A 29 -2.37 29.29 8.41
N VAL A 30 -1.38 28.67 9.05
CA VAL A 30 -0.62 29.32 10.14
C VAL A 30 0.29 30.36 9.50
N ARG A 31 0.02 31.64 9.80
CA ARG A 31 0.87 32.78 9.45
C ARG A 31 2.04 32.81 10.42
N ASP A 32 3.27 32.65 9.92
CA ASP A 32 4.46 32.92 10.71
C ASP A 32 4.91 34.37 10.48
N ALA A 33 5.01 35.13 11.57
CA ALA A 33 5.41 36.52 11.58
C ALA A 33 6.94 36.61 11.61
N GLY A 34 7.51 37.36 10.67
CA GLY A 34 8.95 37.57 10.58
C GLY A 34 9.55 38.31 11.77
N SER A 35 10.83 38.03 12.04
CA SER A 35 11.71 38.96 12.73
C SER A 35 13.09 38.94 12.07
N SER A 36 13.47 40.11 11.56
CA SER A 36 14.73 40.46 10.94
C SER A 36 15.83 40.69 11.99
N LEU A 37 17.01 40.10 11.82
CA LEU A 37 18.25 40.66 12.37
C LEU A 37 19.41 40.42 11.38
N GLY A 38 20.00 41.53 10.93
CA GLY A 38 21.23 41.58 10.13
C GLY A 38 22.51 41.48 10.98
N PRO A 39 23.70 41.70 10.39
CA PRO A 39 24.82 40.76 10.48
C PRO A 39 25.88 41.14 11.52
N SER A 40 26.68 40.17 11.95
CA SER A 40 27.98 40.42 12.57
C SER A 40 29.01 39.36 12.13
N ALA A 41 30.13 39.86 11.62
CA ALA A 41 31.26 39.10 11.12
C ALA A 41 32.12 38.53 12.27
N ARG A 42 32.58 37.28 12.14
CA ARG A 42 33.86 36.83 12.70
C ARG A 42 34.53 35.79 11.79
N GLN A 43 35.81 36.06 11.52
CA GLN A 43 36.78 35.15 10.92
C GLN A 43 37.19 34.07 11.92
N GLY A 44 37.52 32.89 11.40
CA GLY A 44 38.22 31.81 12.11
C GLY A 44 37.94 30.45 11.48
N ASP A 45 38.95 29.85 10.86
CA ASP A 45 38.95 28.44 10.41
C ASP A 45 38.65 27.48 11.57
N PRO A 46 38.14 26.27 11.26
CA PRO A 46 38.94 25.11 11.65
C PRO A 46 38.92 23.93 10.68
N GLU A 47 40.02 23.18 10.76
CA GLU A 47 40.20 21.82 10.27
C GLU A 47 39.26 20.80 10.96
N THR A 48 38.89 19.79 10.18
CA THR A 48 38.53 18.39 10.52
C THR A 48 37.86 18.07 11.86
N GLY A 49 36.62 17.56 11.80
CA GLY A 49 36.01 16.84 12.92
C GLY A 49 34.58 16.38 12.62
N THR A 50 34.42 15.07 12.55
CA THR A 50 33.20 14.26 12.58
C THR A 50 32.11 14.78 13.52
N GLU A 51 30.87 14.93 13.04
CA GLU A 51 29.65 14.89 13.84
C GLU A 51 28.46 14.65 12.90
N ALA A 52 28.05 13.38 12.77
CA ALA A 52 26.76 13.00 12.21
C ALA A 52 25.87 12.62 13.38
N GLY A 53 24.89 13.47 13.70
CA GLY A 53 23.92 13.23 14.75
C GLY A 53 22.98 12.08 14.37
N THR A 54 23.00 11.02 15.16
CA THR A 54 21.97 9.99 15.20
C THR A 54 20.91 10.38 16.23
N GLU A 55 19.67 10.57 15.78
CA GLU A 55 18.53 10.78 16.66
C GLU A 55 18.16 9.49 17.42
N ALA A 56 17.63 9.69 18.63
CA ALA A 56 17.03 8.76 19.58
C ALA A 56 16.91 7.27 19.16
N ASP A 57 17.66 6.42 19.87
CA ASP A 57 17.49 4.98 19.88
C ASP A 57 16.10 4.62 20.43
N GLY A 58 15.23 4.12 19.56
CA GLY A 58 13.83 3.77 19.84
C GLY A 58 13.65 2.40 20.51
N GLY A 59 14.70 1.82 21.09
CA GLY A 59 14.66 0.54 21.78
C GLY A 59 14.77 0.71 23.30
N ALA A 60 13.65 0.58 24.02
CA ALA A 60 13.70 0.38 25.47
C ALA A 60 14.27 -1.03 25.77
N GLY A 61 15.58 -1.11 25.94
CA GLY A 61 16.30 -2.34 26.27
C GLY A 61 17.80 -2.11 26.41
N ALA A 62 18.22 -1.30 27.40
CA ALA A 62 19.62 -1.21 27.76
C ALA A 62 20.08 -2.57 28.34
N GLU A 63 20.91 -3.30 27.61
CA GLU A 63 21.59 -4.47 28.13
C GLU A 63 22.58 -4.03 29.22
N ALA A 64 22.28 -4.40 30.47
CA ALA A 64 23.15 -4.20 31.61
C ALA A 64 24.34 -5.16 31.54
N GLY A 65 25.39 -4.78 30.83
CA GLY A 65 26.72 -5.40 30.92
C GLY A 65 27.55 -4.74 32.00
N THR A 66 27.72 -5.42 33.15
CA THR A 66 28.69 -5.06 34.19
C THR A 66 30.11 -4.98 33.62
N ALA A 67 30.61 -3.76 33.40
CA ALA A 67 32.02 -3.50 33.14
C ALA A 67 32.70 -3.02 34.43
N VAL A 68 33.62 -3.85 34.93
CA VAL A 68 34.53 -3.52 36.03
C VAL A 68 35.45 -2.38 35.56
N CYS A 69 35.42 -1.25 36.26
CA CYS A 69 36.34 -0.13 36.05
C CYS A 69 37.70 -0.40 36.71
N PRO A 70 38.83 -0.15 36.03
CA PRO A 70 40.03 0.35 36.68
C PRO A 70 40.07 1.89 36.60
N GLU A 71 40.83 2.46 37.53
CA GLU A 71 40.77 3.82 38.02
C GLU A 71 41.29 4.91 37.07
N ALA A 72 40.73 6.11 37.29
CA ALA A 72 41.33 7.45 37.23
C ALA A 72 41.91 7.97 35.90
N GLY A 73 41.14 8.87 35.27
CA GLY A 73 41.64 9.88 34.34
C GLY A 73 40.56 10.94 34.10
N THR A 74 40.79 12.15 34.59
CA THR A 74 39.86 13.29 34.63
C THR A 74 39.38 13.73 33.24
N ALA A 75 38.07 13.67 32.99
CA ALA A 75 37.40 14.46 31.96
C ALA A 75 36.27 15.26 32.60
N ALA A 76 36.32 16.57 32.38
CA ALA A 76 35.47 17.57 33.01
C ALA A 76 34.02 17.49 32.52
N ASP A 77 33.13 17.76 33.46
CA ASP A 77 31.69 17.91 33.38
C ASP A 77 31.29 19.04 32.41
N THR A 78 31.23 18.78 31.10
CA THR A 78 30.61 19.67 30.09
C THR A 78 30.28 18.90 28.80
N ALA A 79 29.27 18.03 28.83
CA ALA A 79 28.64 17.50 27.62
C ALA A 79 27.15 17.19 27.86
N VAL A 80 26.40 18.20 28.32
CA VAL A 80 24.93 18.22 28.19
C VAL A 80 24.62 19.27 27.13
N GLY A 81 24.75 18.87 25.86
CA GLY A 81 24.50 19.67 24.66
C GLY A 81 23.05 19.56 24.15
N PRO A 82 22.72 20.17 22.99
CA PRO A 82 21.37 20.58 22.57
C PRO A 82 20.34 19.46 22.31
N GLU A 83 20.72 18.20 22.49
CA GLU A 83 19.88 17.01 22.31
C GLU A 83 18.72 16.94 23.31
N ALA A 84 18.96 17.35 24.57
CA ALA A 84 17.91 17.47 25.57
C ALA A 84 16.88 18.55 25.20
N GLY A 85 17.28 19.59 24.46
CA GLY A 85 16.42 20.69 24.04
C GLY A 85 15.46 20.32 22.91
N THR A 86 15.89 19.47 21.96
CA THR A 86 15.08 19.03 20.83
C THR A 86 14.09 17.94 21.23
N ALA A 87 14.53 16.97 22.04
CA ALA A 87 13.65 15.99 22.67
C ALA A 87 12.65 16.66 23.63
N ALA A 88 13.08 17.67 24.40
CA ALA A 88 12.17 18.45 25.24
C ALA A 88 11.21 19.34 24.43
N ARG A 89 11.58 19.82 23.24
CA ARG A 89 10.64 20.55 22.35
C ARG A 89 9.62 19.61 21.69
N ALA A 90 10.02 18.39 21.33
CA ALA A 90 9.09 17.33 20.89
C ALA A 90 8.16 16.89 22.04
N ALA A 91 8.67 16.81 23.27
CA ALA A 91 7.90 16.51 24.48
C ALA A 91 6.99 17.68 24.92
N ALA A 92 7.44 18.94 24.76
CA ALA A 92 6.65 20.12 25.11
C ALA A 92 5.47 20.33 24.14
N GLY A 93 5.60 19.90 22.88
CA GLY A 93 4.47 19.82 21.93
C GLY A 93 3.47 18.68 22.22
N THR A 94 3.81 17.75 23.12
CA THR A 94 3.00 16.57 23.47
C THR A 94 2.58 16.54 24.95
N ALA A 95 2.62 17.68 25.66
CA ALA A 95 2.25 17.81 27.07
C ALA A 95 0.74 17.61 27.38
N ALA A 96 -0.03 17.03 26.46
CA ALA A 96 -1.29 16.37 26.80
C ALA A 96 -0.99 14.87 26.95
N ARG A 97 -1.03 14.35 28.19
CA ARG A 97 -1.17 12.89 28.40
C ARG A 97 -2.31 12.45 27.47
N PRO A 98 -2.10 11.47 26.55
CA PRO A 98 -3.22 10.96 25.79
C PRO A 98 -4.23 10.45 26.81
N ALA A 99 -5.40 11.09 26.86
CA ALA A 99 -6.52 10.58 27.63
C ALA A 99 -6.66 9.09 27.26
N ALA A 100 -6.87 8.23 28.24
CA ALA A 100 -7.10 6.81 28.01
C ALA A 100 -8.05 6.69 26.81
N ARG A 101 -7.58 6.07 25.72
CA ARG A 101 -8.34 5.94 24.47
C ARG A 101 -9.66 5.28 24.81
N THR A 102 -10.71 6.08 24.95
CA THR A 102 -12.06 5.58 25.07
C THR A 102 -12.37 4.94 23.73
N ALA A 103 -12.83 3.69 23.75
CA ALA A 103 -13.24 3.01 22.52
C ALA A 103 -14.24 3.91 21.80
N ALA A 104 -13.93 4.26 20.55
CA ALA A 104 -14.77 5.15 19.77
C ALA A 104 -16.20 4.57 19.67
N GLY A 105 -17.22 5.40 19.89
CA GLY A 105 -18.62 4.97 19.78
C GLY A 105 -18.99 4.49 18.36
N PRO A 106 -20.14 3.81 18.18
CA PRO A 106 -20.54 3.22 16.89
C PRO A 106 -20.59 4.19 15.71
N GLU A 107 -20.96 5.45 15.96
CA GLU A 107 -21.01 6.52 14.95
C GLU A 107 -19.62 6.97 14.50
N ALA A 108 -18.69 7.16 15.43
CA ALA A 108 -17.28 7.47 15.13
C ALA A 108 -16.64 6.32 14.33
N GLY A 109 -16.98 5.07 14.67
CA GLY A 109 -16.60 3.91 13.88
C GLY A 109 -17.20 3.90 12.46
N THR A 110 -18.33 4.56 12.22
CA THR A 110 -18.96 4.62 10.88
C THR A 110 -18.35 5.73 10.02
N ALA A 111 -18.10 6.90 10.59
CA ALA A 111 -17.43 8.01 9.91
C ALA A 111 -16.02 7.61 9.45
N LEU A 112 -15.23 6.98 10.33
CA LEU A 112 -13.88 6.49 10.00
C LEU A 112 -13.89 5.55 8.80
N ARG A 113 -14.85 4.62 8.74
CA ARG A 113 -14.94 3.67 7.62
C ARG A 113 -15.26 4.33 6.29
N ARG A 114 -16.13 5.32 6.31
CA ARG A 114 -16.46 6.09 5.11
C ARG A 114 -15.21 6.81 4.58
N GLU A 115 -14.42 7.39 5.48
CA GLU A 115 -13.16 8.03 5.14
C GLU A 115 -12.13 7.05 4.58
N LEU A 116 -11.92 5.91 5.24
CA LEU A 116 -11.00 4.86 4.77
C LEU A 116 -11.42 4.31 3.39
N ARG A 117 -12.72 4.08 3.19
CA ARG A 117 -13.29 3.64 1.91
C ARG A 117 -13.07 4.68 0.81
N ALA A 118 -13.31 5.96 1.10
CA ALA A 118 -13.11 7.05 0.15
C ALA A 118 -11.62 7.25 -0.20
N ALA A 119 -10.73 7.18 0.80
CA ALA A 119 -9.29 7.27 0.60
C ALA A 119 -8.75 6.12 -0.28
N ALA A 120 -9.20 4.89 -0.01
CA ALA A 120 -8.88 3.72 -0.84
C ALA A 120 -9.35 3.92 -2.28
N ALA A 121 -10.62 4.27 -2.51
CA ALA A 121 -11.16 4.50 -3.85
C ALA A 121 -10.40 5.62 -4.61
N ALA A 122 -10.09 6.73 -3.93
CA ALA A 122 -9.35 7.86 -4.52
C ALA A 122 -7.89 7.51 -4.85
N SER A 123 -7.31 6.50 -4.17
CA SER A 123 -5.96 6.02 -4.45
C SER A 123 -5.88 5.11 -5.68
N PHE A 124 -6.97 4.46 -6.06
CA PHE A 124 -6.96 3.52 -7.16
C PHE A 124 -6.62 4.18 -8.48
N VAL A 125 -5.79 3.51 -9.27
CA VAL A 125 -5.35 3.99 -10.58
C VAL A 125 -5.90 3.07 -11.66
N LEU A 126 -6.80 3.60 -12.49
CA LEU A 126 -7.25 2.90 -13.69
C LEU A 126 -6.15 3.04 -14.76
N LEU A 127 -5.42 1.96 -15.02
CA LEU A 127 -4.30 1.95 -15.96
C LEU A 127 -4.77 1.80 -17.40
N GLU A 128 -5.77 0.95 -17.62
CA GLU A 128 -6.33 0.60 -18.92
C GLU A 128 -7.85 0.49 -18.80
N SER A 129 -8.58 0.99 -19.79
CA SER A 129 -10.01 0.77 -19.93
C SER A 129 -10.41 0.72 -21.39
N ARG A 130 -11.07 -0.38 -21.78
CA ARG A 130 -11.56 -0.68 -23.14
C ARG A 130 -13.06 -0.95 -23.12
N GLY A 131 -13.80 -0.23 -22.27
CA GLY A 131 -15.26 -0.33 -22.14
C GLY A 131 -15.77 -1.45 -21.23
N ALA A 132 -14.88 -2.17 -20.53
CA ALA A 132 -15.30 -3.17 -19.54
C ALA A 132 -15.76 -2.54 -18.20
N LEU A 133 -15.27 -1.34 -17.89
CA LEU A 133 -15.64 -0.56 -16.72
C LEU A 133 -16.31 0.78 -17.10
N PRO A 134 -17.24 1.28 -16.26
CA PRO A 134 -17.76 0.62 -15.05
C PRO A 134 -18.66 -0.58 -15.39
N LEU A 135 -18.82 -1.49 -14.42
CA LEU A 135 -19.76 -2.60 -14.47
C LEU A 135 -21.18 -2.06 -14.31
N GLU A 136 -22.07 -2.52 -15.19
CA GLU A 136 -23.49 -2.16 -15.19
C GLU A 136 -24.31 -3.30 -14.58
N PRO A 137 -24.76 -3.20 -13.31
CA PRO A 137 -25.37 -4.34 -12.60
C PRO A 137 -26.66 -4.85 -13.26
N GLY A 138 -27.40 -3.97 -13.93
CA GLY A 138 -28.61 -4.33 -14.67
C GLY A 138 -28.35 -5.18 -15.91
N ALA A 139 -27.13 -5.17 -16.44
CA ALA A 139 -26.71 -5.97 -17.60
C ALA A 139 -25.98 -7.27 -17.20
N LEU A 140 -25.80 -7.52 -15.90
CA LEU A 140 -25.12 -8.71 -15.39
C LEU A 140 -26.13 -9.71 -14.84
N ASN A 141 -26.03 -10.96 -15.29
CA ASN A 141 -26.67 -12.12 -14.66
C ASN A 141 -25.65 -12.92 -13.85
N ARG A 142 -24.40 -12.98 -14.31
CA ARG A 142 -23.32 -13.72 -13.65
C ARG A 142 -21.99 -12.99 -13.72
N LEU A 143 -21.33 -12.86 -12.58
CA LEU A 143 -19.97 -12.33 -12.46
C LEU A 143 -19.05 -13.44 -11.95
N ALA A 144 -17.93 -13.68 -12.64
CA ALA A 144 -16.86 -14.52 -12.13
C ALA A 144 -15.85 -13.63 -11.38
N VAL A 145 -15.62 -13.92 -10.10
CA VAL A 145 -14.58 -13.28 -9.29
C VAL A 145 -13.48 -14.31 -9.10
N ILE A 146 -12.27 -14.02 -9.57
CA ILE A 146 -11.20 -15.01 -9.69
C ILE A 146 -9.93 -14.51 -9.02
N GLY A 147 -9.18 -15.41 -8.39
CA GLY A 147 -7.87 -15.12 -7.80
C GLY A 147 -7.91 -15.17 -6.27
N VAL A 148 -6.84 -15.67 -5.65
CA VAL A 148 -6.73 -15.79 -4.19
C VAL A 148 -6.87 -14.43 -3.50
N HIS A 149 -6.34 -13.37 -4.10
CA HIS A 149 -6.43 -12.00 -3.57
C HIS A 149 -7.84 -11.42 -3.60
N ALA A 150 -8.79 -12.06 -4.28
CA ALA A 150 -10.18 -11.63 -4.22
C ALA A 150 -10.83 -11.95 -2.87
N ASP A 151 -10.40 -13.04 -2.20
CA ASP A 151 -10.87 -13.44 -0.86
C ASP A 151 -9.89 -13.01 0.24
N ALA A 152 -8.58 -13.09 -0.05
CA ALA A 152 -7.49 -12.73 0.84
C ALA A 152 -6.60 -11.61 0.24
N PRO A 153 -7.08 -10.36 0.13
CA PRO A 153 -6.30 -9.26 -0.42
C PRO A 153 -5.13 -8.90 0.51
N ARG A 154 -4.03 -8.44 -0.07
CA ARG A 154 -3.04 -7.67 0.67
C ARG A 154 -3.58 -6.28 0.92
N VAL A 155 -3.81 -5.97 2.19
CA VAL A 155 -4.32 -4.65 2.61
C VAL A 155 -3.24 -3.73 3.15
N GLN A 156 -2.01 -4.24 3.32
CA GLN A 156 -0.85 -3.47 3.79
C GLN A 156 0.47 -4.13 3.37
N GLY A 157 1.57 -3.38 3.51
CA GLY A 157 2.94 -3.88 3.35
C GLY A 157 3.32 -4.89 4.46
N GLY A 158 4.42 -5.60 4.24
CA GLY A 158 5.03 -6.46 5.27
C GLY A 158 5.88 -5.64 6.26
N GLY A 159 6.41 -6.30 7.28
CA GLY A 159 7.34 -5.68 8.25
C GLY A 159 6.70 -4.75 9.27
N SER A 160 7.48 -3.76 9.70
CA SER A 160 7.15 -2.75 10.72
C SER A 160 5.93 -1.90 10.38
N SER A 161 5.53 -1.84 9.10
CA SER A 161 4.32 -1.15 8.65
C SER A 161 3.02 -1.91 8.96
N GLY A 162 3.12 -3.16 9.42
CA GLY A 162 1.97 -4.02 9.72
C GLY A 162 1.15 -3.54 10.91
N VAL A 163 -0.15 -3.33 10.70
CA VAL A 163 -1.14 -3.05 11.75
C VAL A 163 -2.20 -4.15 11.80
N PHE A 164 -2.89 -4.28 12.93
CA PHE A 164 -4.03 -5.21 13.06
C PHE A 164 -5.33 -4.46 12.82
N PRO A 165 -5.93 -4.56 11.60
CA PRO A 165 -7.20 -3.93 11.35
C PRO A 165 -8.31 -4.59 12.17
N HIS A 166 -9.34 -3.83 12.54
CA HIS A 166 -10.52 -4.38 13.23
C HIS A 166 -11.22 -5.45 12.40
N ARG A 167 -11.19 -5.30 11.07
CA ARG A 167 -11.66 -6.27 10.09
C ARG A 167 -11.05 -5.94 8.73
N VAL A 168 -11.14 -6.86 7.79
CA VAL A 168 -10.85 -6.61 6.38
C VAL A 168 -12.06 -7.01 5.57
N VAL A 169 -12.51 -6.15 4.66
CA VAL A 169 -13.52 -6.49 3.66
C VAL A 169 -12.80 -6.90 2.39
N SER A 170 -12.91 -8.17 2.00
CA SER A 170 -12.29 -8.68 0.77
C SER A 170 -12.97 -8.11 -0.49
N PRO A 171 -12.27 -8.02 -1.64
CA PRO A 171 -12.89 -7.75 -2.94
C PRO A 171 -14.17 -8.54 -3.19
N LEU A 172 -14.15 -9.85 -2.90
CA LEU A 172 -15.26 -10.76 -3.07
C LEU A 172 -16.46 -10.37 -2.19
N ASP A 173 -16.22 -10.09 -0.91
CA ASP A 173 -17.28 -9.70 0.02
C ASP A 173 -17.83 -8.30 -0.30
N GLY A 174 -16.98 -7.37 -0.71
CA GLY A 174 -17.39 -6.05 -1.17
C GLY A 174 -18.33 -6.14 -2.37
N LEU A 175 -18.01 -6.97 -3.37
CA LEU A 175 -18.85 -7.21 -4.53
C LEU A 175 -20.17 -7.91 -4.16
N ARG A 176 -20.12 -8.93 -3.29
CA ARG A 176 -21.33 -9.62 -2.78
C ARG A 176 -22.30 -8.67 -2.08
N GLN A 177 -21.78 -7.72 -1.31
CA GLN A 177 -22.59 -6.73 -0.60
C GLN A 177 -23.12 -5.64 -1.52
N ALA A 178 -22.38 -5.29 -2.58
CA ALA A 178 -22.71 -4.18 -3.46
C ALA A 178 -23.61 -4.54 -4.64
N LEU A 179 -23.55 -5.77 -5.13
CA LEU A 179 -24.30 -6.23 -6.30
C LEU A 179 -25.75 -6.64 -5.94
N PRO A 180 -26.71 -6.39 -6.83
CA PRO A 180 -28.09 -6.81 -6.61
C PRO A 180 -28.23 -8.35 -6.51
N PRO A 181 -29.25 -8.85 -5.78
CA PRO A 181 -29.43 -10.30 -5.57
C PRO A 181 -29.61 -11.15 -6.84
N HIS A 182 -30.01 -10.57 -7.96
CA HIS A 182 -30.15 -11.31 -9.23
C HIS A 182 -28.80 -11.67 -9.86
N VAL A 183 -27.73 -10.94 -9.54
CA VAL A 183 -26.39 -11.17 -10.06
C VAL A 183 -25.75 -12.34 -9.30
N ARG A 184 -25.54 -13.46 -9.99
CA ARG A 184 -24.87 -14.62 -9.41
C ARG A 184 -23.36 -14.41 -9.43
N ILE A 185 -22.73 -14.38 -8.26
CA ILE A 185 -21.28 -14.28 -8.13
C ILE A 185 -20.70 -15.69 -7.99
N GLY A 186 -19.93 -16.13 -8.99
CA GLY A 186 -19.06 -17.30 -8.87
C GLY A 186 -17.69 -16.88 -8.36
N TYR A 187 -17.11 -17.64 -7.43
CA TYR A 187 -15.76 -17.40 -6.96
C TYR A 187 -14.88 -18.61 -7.25
N GLU A 188 -13.71 -18.38 -7.84
CA GLU A 188 -12.68 -19.40 -8.00
C GLU A 188 -11.31 -18.82 -7.56
N PRO A 189 -10.59 -19.45 -6.63
CA PRO A 189 -9.29 -18.93 -6.19
C PRO A 189 -8.23 -18.96 -7.30
N GLY A 190 -8.36 -19.88 -8.25
CA GLY A 190 -7.28 -20.19 -9.20
C GLY A 190 -6.08 -20.84 -8.50
N PRO A 191 -4.98 -21.08 -9.24
CA PRO A 191 -3.75 -21.61 -8.65
C PRO A 191 -3.15 -20.63 -7.65
N ALA A 192 -2.63 -21.13 -6.54
CA ALA A 192 -1.95 -20.30 -5.54
C ALA A 192 -0.67 -19.67 -6.13
N PRO A 193 -0.40 -18.38 -5.86
CA PRO A 193 0.83 -17.73 -6.27
C PRO A 193 2.05 -18.25 -5.48
N GLU A 194 3.19 -18.30 -6.14
CA GLU A 194 4.49 -18.52 -5.51
C GLU A 194 4.78 -17.48 -4.42
N GLY A 195 5.61 -17.86 -3.45
CA GLY A 195 5.99 -16.94 -2.37
C GLY A 195 4.85 -16.54 -1.44
N ALA A 196 3.67 -17.18 -1.50
CA ALA A 196 2.62 -17.03 -0.49
C ALA A 196 3.07 -17.45 0.93
N GLY A 197 4.28 -18.03 1.08
CA GLY A 197 4.96 -18.11 2.36
C GLY A 197 4.49 -19.25 3.27
N GLY A 198 3.85 -20.27 2.70
CA GLY A 198 3.23 -21.34 3.46
C GLY A 198 1.80 -20.97 3.87
N PRO A 199 1.19 -21.69 4.82
CA PRO A 199 -0.13 -21.36 5.35
C PRO A 199 -0.18 -19.93 5.92
N GLU A 200 -1.36 -19.29 5.83
CA GLU A 200 -1.57 -17.94 6.34
C GLU A 200 -1.64 -17.93 7.88
N PRO A 201 -1.26 -16.81 8.54
CA PRO A 201 -1.50 -16.62 9.96
C PRO A 201 -2.95 -16.86 10.35
N LEU A 202 -3.16 -17.65 11.40
CA LEU A 202 -4.50 -17.95 11.89
C LEU A 202 -5.22 -16.66 12.30
N GLY A 203 -6.28 -16.32 11.61
CA GLY A 203 -7.04 -15.09 11.84
C GLY A 203 -8.49 -15.34 12.22
N ALA A 204 -9.25 -14.25 12.28
CA ALA A 204 -10.67 -14.25 12.62
C ALA A 204 -11.56 -15.19 11.77
N ARG A 205 -11.12 -15.58 10.57
CA ARG A 205 -11.85 -16.51 9.71
C ARG A 205 -12.03 -17.89 10.37
N HIS A 206 -10.92 -18.51 10.80
CA HIS A 206 -10.92 -19.88 11.31
C HIS A 206 -10.59 -20.00 12.79
N ALA A 207 -10.05 -18.96 13.42
CA ALA A 207 -9.59 -19.02 14.81
C ALA A 207 -10.54 -18.32 15.78
N ARG A 208 -10.78 -18.95 16.93
CA ARG A 208 -11.39 -18.33 18.10
C ARG A 208 -10.43 -18.43 19.28
N ASP A 209 -10.38 -17.36 20.07
CA ASP A 209 -9.66 -17.34 21.33
C ASP A 209 -10.27 -18.37 22.28
N PRO A 210 -9.49 -19.33 22.80
CA PRO A 210 -9.98 -20.35 23.72
C PRO A 210 -10.55 -19.84 25.04
N GLU A 211 -10.10 -18.68 25.53
CA GLU A 211 -10.54 -18.13 26.81
C GLU A 211 -11.75 -17.20 26.61
N GLY A 212 -11.68 -16.33 25.59
CA GLY A 212 -12.66 -15.28 25.38
C GLY A 212 -13.70 -15.57 24.28
N GLY A 213 -13.49 -16.58 23.45
CA GLY A 213 -14.34 -16.88 22.28
C GLY A 213 -14.26 -15.85 21.15
N ALA A 214 -13.53 -14.74 21.32
CA ALA A 214 -13.37 -13.70 20.32
C ALA A 214 -12.59 -14.22 19.08
N PRO A 215 -12.86 -13.74 17.87
CA PRO A 215 -12.08 -14.11 16.68
C PRO A 215 -10.59 -13.77 16.82
N GLY A 216 -9.71 -14.75 16.63
CA GLY A 216 -8.26 -14.60 16.81
C GLY A 216 -7.65 -15.71 17.64
N VAL A 217 -6.49 -15.44 18.23
CA VAL A 217 -5.70 -16.37 19.04
C VAL A 217 -5.45 -15.82 20.44
N ARG A 218 -5.02 -16.68 21.35
CA ARG A 218 -4.55 -16.33 22.69
C ARG A 218 -3.03 -16.40 22.71
N LEU A 219 -2.39 -15.28 23.04
CA LEU A 219 -0.97 -15.20 23.35
C LEU A 219 -0.77 -15.36 24.85
N ARG A 220 0.14 -16.24 25.25
CA ARG A 220 0.67 -16.35 26.60
C ARG A 220 2.19 -16.29 26.59
N VAL A 221 2.76 -15.61 27.57
CA VAL A 221 4.19 -15.65 27.86
C VAL A 221 4.36 -16.36 29.20
N LEU A 222 5.17 -17.40 29.21
CA LEU A 222 5.35 -18.30 30.35
C LEU A 222 6.77 -18.22 30.90
N ASP A 223 6.95 -18.48 32.18
CA ASP A 223 8.26 -18.72 32.78
C ASP A 223 8.74 -20.17 32.56
N ALA A 224 9.95 -20.49 33.05
CA ALA A 224 10.55 -21.81 32.90
C ALA A 224 9.79 -22.94 33.65
N ALA A 225 8.98 -22.59 34.65
CA ALA A 225 8.11 -23.53 35.36
C ALA A 225 6.74 -23.70 34.66
N GLY A 226 6.47 -22.93 33.61
CA GLY A 226 5.21 -22.90 32.88
C GLY A 226 4.14 -21.99 33.49
N ALA A 227 4.48 -21.15 34.48
CA ALA A 227 3.55 -20.17 35.03
C ALA A 227 3.32 -19.03 34.03
N VAL A 228 2.07 -18.56 33.94
CA VAL A 228 1.68 -17.49 33.00
C VAL A 228 2.11 -16.14 33.55
N LEU A 229 3.08 -15.51 32.89
CA LEU A 229 3.53 -14.14 33.19
C LEU A 229 2.64 -13.10 32.51
N ARG A 230 2.12 -13.44 31.32
CA ARG A 230 1.24 -12.57 30.53
C ARG A 230 0.25 -13.40 29.73
N SER A 231 -0.99 -12.91 29.61
CA SER A 231 -2.04 -13.48 28.75
C SER A 231 -2.83 -12.36 28.07
N LEU A 232 -2.95 -12.41 26.75
CA LEU A 232 -3.75 -11.46 25.98
C LEU A 232 -4.35 -12.08 24.72
N HIS A 233 -5.49 -11.53 24.34
CA HIS A 233 -6.09 -11.79 23.04
C HIS A 233 -5.25 -11.14 21.93
N GLN A 234 -5.09 -11.85 20.81
CA GLN A 234 -4.47 -11.36 19.59
C GLN A 234 -5.40 -11.60 18.39
N PRO A 235 -5.60 -10.63 17.50
CA PRO A 235 -6.49 -10.79 16.34
C PRO A 235 -5.92 -11.72 15.26
N SER A 236 -4.62 -12.04 15.34
CA SER A 236 -3.90 -12.88 14.38
C SER A 236 -2.89 -13.78 15.09
N GLY A 237 -2.65 -14.95 14.50
CA GLY A 237 -1.57 -15.86 14.84
C GLY A 237 -0.18 -15.33 14.53
N ARG A 238 -0.05 -14.17 13.88
CA ARG A 238 1.23 -13.50 13.65
C ARG A 238 1.58 -12.56 14.81
N VAL A 239 2.52 -12.98 15.65
CA VAL A 239 3.03 -12.17 16.76
C VAL A 239 4.54 -12.00 16.58
N LEU A 240 4.96 -10.89 16.00
CA LEU A 240 6.38 -10.62 15.70
C LEU A 240 7.16 -10.15 16.94
N GLU A 241 6.54 -9.27 17.74
CA GLU A 241 7.18 -8.63 18.88
C GLU A 241 6.31 -8.76 20.14
N PRO A 242 6.19 -9.95 20.74
CA PRO A 242 5.52 -10.08 22.02
C PRO A 242 6.28 -9.29 23.08
N GLU A 243 5.55 -8.61 23.96
CA GLU A 243 6.14 -8.04 25.18
C GLU A 243 6.58 -9.19 26.10
N LEU A 244 7.84 -9.16 26.55
CA LEU A 244 8.46 -10.22 27.34
C LEU A 244 8.70 -9.72 28.77
N PRO A 245 7.85 -10.07 29.76
CA PRO A 245 8.11 -9.75 31.15
C PRO A 245 9.40 -10.42 31.67
N PRO A 246 10.03 -9.90 32.74
CA PRO A 246 11.16 -10.56 33.38
C PRO A 246 10.83 -12.02 33.73
N GLY A 247 11.75 -12.93 33.39
CA GLY A 247 11.55 -14.37 33.57
C GLY A 247 10.83 -15.08 32.41
N ALA A 248 10.49 -14.36 31.34
CA ALA A 248 9.92 -14.97 30.13
C ALA A 248 10.86 -16.04 29.56
N HIS A 249 10.29 -17.23 29.37
CA HIS A 249 10.98 -18.42 28.86
C HIS A 249 10.28 -18.99 27.62
N THR A 250 8.95 -18.93 27.56
CA THR A 250 8.20 -19.54 26.45
C THR A 250 7.12 -18.60 25.93
N VAL A 251 7.00 -18.50 24.62
CA VAL A 251 5.86 -17.88 23.93
C VAL A 251 4.90 -18.98 23.49
N GLU A 252 3.66 -18.89 23.91
CA GLU A 252 2.58 -19.79 23.53
C GLU A 252 1.51 -19.04 22.74
N LEU A 253 1.18 -19.52 21.54
CA LEU A 253 0.01 -19.12 20.78
C LEU A 253 -0.99 -20.26 20.75
N SER A 254 -2.25 -19.97 21.02
CA SER A 254 -3.28 -21.00 21.01
C SER A 254 -4.62 -20.52 20.46
N ALA A 255 -5.31 -21.39 19.74
CA ALA A 255 -6.62 -21.10 19.16
C ALA A 255 -7.54 -22.32 19.23
N VAL A 256 -8.85 -22.08 19.14
CA VAL A 256 -9.82 -23.08 18.68
C VAL A 256 -9.97 -22.87 17.18
N LEU A 257 -9.48 -23.81 16.41
CA LEU A 257 -9.58 -23.82 14.96
C LEU A 257 -10.94 -24.38 14.55
N HIS A 258 -11.67 -23.67 13.69
CA HIS A 258 -12.95 -24.06 13.11
C HIS A 258 -12.76 -24.35 11.61
N PRO A 259 -12.52 -25.61 11.21
CA PRO A 259 -12.40 -25.99 9.81
C PRO A 259 -13.72 -25.76 9.08
N ASP A 260 -13.68 -25.13 7.92
CA ASP A 260 -14.81 -24.96 7.01
C ASP A 260 -14.85 -26.00 5.88
N THR A 261 -13.74 -26.73 5.71
CA THR A 261 -13.52 -27.70 4.64
C THR A 261 -12.99 -29.00 5.23
N THR A 262 -13.55 -30.14 4.81
CA THR A 262 -13.05 -31.46 5.21
C THR A 262 -11.87 -31.85 4.32
N GLY A 263 -10.77 -32.30 4.93
CA GLY A 263 -9.61 -32.81 4.20
C GLY A 263 -8.28 -32.58 4.92
N PRO A 264 -7.14 -32.75 4.23
CA PRO A 264 -5.81 -32.54 4.80
C PRO A 264 -5.48 -31.05 4.94
N TRP A 265 -5.66 -30.49 6.14
CA TRP A 265 -5.23 -29.14 6.45
C TRP A 265 -3.73 -29.10 6.68
N THR A 266 -3.07 -28.00 6.28
CA THR A 266 -1.66 -27.75 6.59
C THR A 266 -1.60 -26.75 7.75
N LEU A 267 -1.04 -27.14 8.88
CA LEU A 267 -0.80 -26.26 10.03
C LEU A 267 0.68 -25.96 10.16
N GLY A 268 1.02 -24.76 10.61
CA GLY A 268 2.42 -24.33 10.72
C GLY A 268 2.73 -23.52 11.97
N LEU A 269 4.00 -23.57 12.35
CA LEU A 269 4.61 -22.76 13.38
C LEU A 269 5.87 -22.09 12.82
N GLY A 270 5.82 -20.77 12.67
CA GLY A 270 6.95 -19.94 12.30
C GLY A 270 7.75 -19.51 13.52
N GLY A 271 9.06 -19.73 13.48
CA GLY A 271 9.99 -19.38 14.55
C GLY A 271 11.33 -20.11 14.44
N PHE A 272 12.18 -19.90 15.43
CA PHE A 272 13.46 -20.58 15.63
C PHE A 272 13.54 -21.13 17.06
N GLY A 273 14.49 -22.03 17.29
CA GLY A 273 14.76 -22.71 18.58
C GLY A 273 13.88 -23.95 18.80
N ALA A 274 13.60 -24.25 20.06
CA ALA A 274 12.71 -25.35 20.44
C ALA A 274 11.25 -24.97 20.11
N LEU A 275 10.66 -25.67 19.14
CA LEU A 275 9.31 -25.41 18.66
C LEU A 275 8.43 -26.65 18.84
N ARG A 276 7.19 -26.42 19.26
CA ARG A 276 6.19 -27.48 19.39
C ARG A 276 4.80 -27.00 18.97
N LEU A 277 4.20 -27.68 17.99
CA LEU A 277 2.83 -27.48 17.54
C LEU A 277 2.00 -28.73 17.85
N THR A 278 0.87 -28.54 18.51
CA THR A 278 -0.07 -29.62 18.84
C THR A 278 -1.48 -29.34 18.37
N VAL A 279 -2.21 -30.41 18.06
CA VAL A 279 -3.66 -30.40 17.84
C VAL A 279 -4.31 -31.39 18.79
N ASP A 280 -5.25 -30.92 19.61
CA ASP A 280 -5.90 -31.69 20.68
C ASP A 280 -4.90 -32.47 21.55
N GLY A 281 -3.76 -31.83 21.84
CA GLY A 281 -2.66 -32.39 22.65
C GLY A 281 -1.71 -33.33 21.90
N THR A 282 -2.04 -33.75 20.68
CA THR A 282 -1.16 -34.59 19.84
C THR A 282 -0.14 -33.72 19.11
N ALA A 283 1.14 -34.07 19.19
CA ALA A 283 2.21 -33.34 18.51
C ALA A 283 2.15 -33.53 16.99
N LEU A 284 2.24 -32.41 16.27
CA LEU A 284 2.34 -32.35 14.81
C LEU A 284 3.72 -31.90 14.34
N VAL A 285 4.30 -30.92 15.04
CA VAL A 285 5.68 -30.44 14.84
C VAL A 285 6.32 -30.39 16.22
N GLU A 286 7.49 -30.99 16.38
CA GLU A 286 8.25 -30.96 17.63
C GLU A 286 9.74 -31.14 17.30
N GLY A 287 10.58 -30.19 17.69
CA GLY A 287 12.01 -30.25 17.41
C GLY A 287 12.77 -28.96 17.70
N GLU A 288 14.08 -29.01 17.45
CA GLU A 288 15.00 -27.88 17.50
C GLU A 288 15.28 -27.34 16.10
N PHE A 289 15.05 -26.04 15.92
CA PHE A 289 15.15 -25.36 14.62
C PHE A 289 16.07 -24.13 14.74
N PRO A 290 17.41 -24.31 14.72
CA PRO A 290 18.34 -23.22 14.90
C PRO A 290 18.26 -22.20 13.74
N PRO A 291 18.59 -20.91 13.99
CA PRO A 291 18.66 -19.92 12.93
C PRO A 291 19.80 -20.24 11.96
N GLU A 292 19.47 -20.26 10.67
CA GLU A 292 20.44 -20.43 9.57
C GLU A 292 21.01 -19.09 9.09
N THR A 293 20.54 -17.98 9.66
CA THR A 293 20.91 -16.61 9.32
C THR A 293 20.79 -15.70 10.53
N ASP A 294 21.63 -14.67 10.58
CA ASP A 294 21.56 -13.55 11.52
C ASP A 294 20.83 -12.33 10.93
N ASP A 295 20.25 -12.45 9.73
CA ASP A 295 19.46 -11.39 9.09
C ASP A 295 18.26 -11.03 10.00
N PRO A 296 18.22 -9.81 10.55
CA PRO A 296 17.17 -9.40 11.47
C PRO A 296 15.78 -9.42 10.82
N ALA A 297 15.66 -9.23 9.50
CA ALA A 297 14.38 -9.34 8.82
C ALA A 297 13.85 -10.78 8.81
N VAL A 298 14.72 -11.76 8.57
CA VAL A 298 14.33 -13.17 8.64
C VAL A 298 14.02 -13.55 10.10
N VAL A 299 14.88 -13.16 11.04
CA VAL A 299 14.76 -13.54 12.46
C VAL A 299 13.52 -12.93 13.13
N HIS A 300 13.21 -11.66 12.84
CA HIS A 300 12.17 -10.91 13.55
C HIS A 300 10.89 -10.69 12.74
N VAL A 301 10.95 -10.70 11.41
CA VAL A 301 9.80 -10.37 10.56
C VAL A 301 9.21 -11.60 9.87
N ARG A 302 10.06 -12.47 9.31
CA ARG A 302 9.62 -13.61 8.49
C ARG A 302 10.38 -14.89 8.84
N PRO A 303 10.22 -15.43 10.06
CA PRO A 303 10.86 -16.68 10.42
C PRO A 303 10.32 -17.84 9.55
N PRO A 304 11.14 -18.84 9.20
CA PRO A 304 10.71 -20.03 8.48
C PRO A 304 9.54 -20.72 9.17
N GLN A 305 8.58 -21.19 8.37
CA GLN A 305 7.44 -21.96 8.88
C GLN A 305 7.73 -23.46 8.87
N HIS A 306 7.55 -24.10 10.01
CA HIS A 306 7.62 -25.55 10.15
C HIS A 306 6.20 -26.10 10.10
N THR A 307 5.90 -26.93 9.09
CA THR A 307 4.51 -27.31 8.77
C THR A 307 4.30 -28.82 8.81
N ALA A 308 3.06 -29.21 9.11
CA ALA A 308 2.59 -30.59 9.04
C ALA A 308 1.14 -30.64 8.54
N ARG A 309 0.76 -31.78 7.94
CA ARG A 309 -0.61 -32.01 7.46
C ARG A 309 -1.40 -32.88 8.43
N ILE A 310 -2.65 -32.50 8.68
CA ILE A 310 -3.58 -33.26 9.52
C ILE A 310 -4.97 -33.31 8.87
N PRO A 311 -5.65 -34.48 8.85
CA PRO A 311 -7.03 -34.55 8.40
C PRO A 311 -7.95 -33.85 9.41
N LEU A 312 -8.68 -32.83 8.96
CA LEU A 312 -9.73 -32.17 9.75
C LEU A 312 -11.09 -32.32 9.07
N THR A 313 -12.15 -32.25 9.86
CA THR A 313 -13.54 -32.34 9.38
C THR A 313 -14.21 -30.98 9.53
N ALA A 314 -14.88 -30.51 8.46
CA ALA A 314 -15.64 -29.28 8.50
C ALA A 314 -16.65 -29.28 9.66
N GLY A 315 -16.73 -28.17 10.40
CA GLY A 315 -17.64 -28.00 11.53
C GLY A 315 -17.24 -28.73 12.82
N ARG A 316 -16.10 -29.42 12.86
CA ARG A 316 -15.55 -30.01 14.10
C ARG A 316 -14.37 -29.16 14.59
N PRO A 317 -14.56 -28.33 15.63
CA PRO A 317 -13.49 -27.49 16.14
C PRO A 317 -12.39 -28.33 16.79
N VAL A 318 -11.14 -27.90 16.65
CA VAL A 318 -9.96 -28.54 17.28
C VAL A 318 -9.12 -27.49 18.00
N ARG A 319 -8.48 -27.90 19.10
CA ARG A 319 -7.59 -27.03 19.88
C ARG A 319 -6.19 -27.07 19.29
N VAL A 320 -5.68 -25.92 18.86
CA VAL A 320 -4.30 -25.79 18.35
C VAL A 320 -3.46 -25.01 19.34
N VAL A 321 -2.28 -25.52 19.68
CA VAL A 321 -1.33 -24.86 20.59
C VAL A 321 0.07 -24.93 19.99
N ALA A 322 0.66 -23.76 19.73
CA ALA A 322 2.04 -23.57 19.33
C ALA A 322 2.83 -23.02 20.52
N ARG A 323 3.99 -23.63 20.81
CA ARG A 323 4.94 -23.19 21.82
C ARG A 323 6.31 -23.01 21.21
N ARG A 324 6.99 -21.99 21.69
CA ARG A 324 8.35 -21.64 21.34
C ARG A 324 9.13 -21.29 22.60
N GLU A 325 10.28 -21.90 22.81
CA GLU A 325 11.21 -21.45 23.86
C GLU A 325 12.04 -20.25 23.37
N LEU A 326 12.30 -19.32 24.29
CA LEU A 326 13.11 -18.13 24.05
C LEU A 326 14.57 -18.48 24.32
N ALA A 327 15.40 -18.41 23.28
CA ALA A 327 16.84 -18.58 23.39
C ALA A 327 17.59 -17.42 22.71
N PRO A 328 18.80 -17.05 23.17
CA PRO A 328 19.62 -16.03 22.51
C PRO A 328 19.79 -16.28 21.01
N GLY A 329 19.67 -15.23 20.19
CA GLY A 329 19.83 -15.31 18.73
C GLY A 329 18.65 -15.92 17.96
N THR A 330 17.60 -16.41 18.63
CA THR A 330 16.42 -17.03 17.96
C THR A 330 15.26 -16.06 17.69
N GLY A 331 15.50 -14.76 17.84
CA GLY A 331 14.49 -13.72 17.69
C GLY A 331 13.42 -13.74 18.76
N ARG A 332 12.24 -13.18 18.47
CA ARG A 332 11.03 -13.30 19.33
C ARG A 332 9.72 -13.55 18.56
N ALA A 333 9.79 -13.60 17.23
CA ALA A 333 8.63 -13.81 16.39
C ALA A 333 8.06 -15.21 16.58
N THR A 334 6.74 -15.32 16.64
CA THR A 334 6.01 -16.59 16.70
C THR A 334 4.79 -16.45 15.81
N VAL A 335 4.69 -17.33 14.81
CA VAL A 335 3.63 -17.26 13.80
C VAL A 335 2.88 -18.58 13.76
N LEU A 336 1.64 -18.60 14.23
CA LEU A 336 0.76 -19.76 14.14
C LEU A 336 -0.08 -19.67 12.87
N THR A 337 0.00 -20.67 12.00
CA THR A 337 -0.59 -20.64 10.65
C THR A 337 -1.47 -21.85 10.32
N ALA A 338 -2.40 -21.68 9.38
CA ALA A 338 -3.24 -22.75 8.85
C ALA A 338 -3.63 -22.52 7.38
N ALA A 339 -3.73 -23.60 6.60
CA ALA A 339 -4.29 -23.60 5.25
C ALA A 339 -5.24 -24.78 5.05
N ALA A 340 -6.39 -24.47 4.45
CA ALA A 340 -7.36 -25.48 4.03
C ALA A 340 -6.81 -26.34 2.87
N PRO A 341 -7.37 -27.53 2.64
CA PRO A 341 -7.09 -28.31 1.44
C PRO A 341 -7.39 -27.49 0.17
N ALA A 342 -6.49 -27.52 -0.81
CA ALA A 342 -6.64 -26.85 -2.09
C ALA A 342 -6.50 -27.84 -3.25
N ALA A 343 -7.21 -27.57 -4.35
CA ALA A 343 -7.08 -28.33 -5.60
C ALA A 343 -5.66 -28.18 -6.18
N GLY A 344 -5.26 -29.16 -7.01
CA GLY A 344 -3.99 -29.07 -7.73
C GLY A 344 -3.96 -27.87 -8.68
N PRO A 345 -2.79 -27.26 -8.97
CA PRO A 345 -2.70 -26.06 -9.79
C PRO A 345 -3.42 -26.15 -11.15
N ALA A 346 -3.31 -27.29 -11.85
CA ALA A 346 -3.98 -27.50 -13.14
C ALA A 346 -5.52 -27.54 -13.02
N GLU A 347 -6.04 -28.19 -11.98
CA GLU A 347 -7.47 -28.25 -11.71
C GLU A 347 -8.02 -26.88 -11.31
N ALA A 348 -7.30 -26.16 -10.44
CA ALA A 348 -7.67 -24.81 -10.02
C ALA A 348 -7.68 -23.82 -11.19
N LEU A 349 -6.72 -23.92 -12.12
CA LEU A 349 -6.71 -23.13 -13.35
C LEU A 349 -7.90 -23.46 -14.25
N ALA A 350 -8.18 -24.74 -14.47
CA ALA A 350 -9.30 -25.18 -15.31
C ALA A 350 -10.65 -24.71 -14.75
N ALA A 351 -10.85 -24.78 -13.43
CA ALA A 351 -12.03 -24.27 -12.75
C ALA A 351 -12.21 -22.76 -12.95
N ALA A 352 -11.14 -21.98 -12.74
CA ALA A 352 -11.14 -20.54 -12.95
C ALA A 352 -11.50 -20.14 -14.40
N VAL A 353 -10.90 -20.80 -15.39
CA VAL A 353 -11.20 -20.56 -16.81
C VAL A 353 -12.65 -20.94 -17.16
N ALA A 354 -13.15 -22.06 -16.63
CA ALA A 354 -14.53 -22.47 -16.82
C ALA A 354 -15.53 -21.47 -16.21
N ALA A 355 -15.23 -20.95 -15.02
CA ALA A 355 -16.04 -19.92 -14.36
C ALA A 355 -16.06 -18.62 -15.17
N ALA A 356 -14.92 -18.15 -15.66
CA ALA A 356 -14.82 -16.97 -16.51
C ALA A 356 -15.64 -17.12 -17.81
N ARG A 357 -15.52 -18.27 -18.49
CA ARG A 357 -16.25 -18.56 -19.74
C ARG A 357 -17.77 -18.53 -19.55
N ALA A 358 -18.26 -18.92 -18.38
CA ALA A 358 -19.68 -19.02 -18.08
C ALA A 358 -20.29 -17.75 -17.50
N ALA A 359 -19.53 -16.65 -17.37
CA ALA A 359 -19.95 -15.39 -16.78
C ALA A 359 -20.03 -14.26 -17.82
N ASP A 360 -20.83 -13.23 -17.56
CA ASP A 360 -20.97 -12.06 -18.44
C ASP A 360 -19.73 -11.15 -18.38
N ALA A 361 -19.01 -11.19 -17.25
CA ALA A 361 -17.74 -10.52 -17.02
C ALA A 361 -16.90 -11.31 -16.00
N ALA A 362 -15.58 -11.12 -16.04
CA ALA A 362 -14.65 -11.67 -15.06
C ALA A 362 -13.87 -10.55 -14.36
N VAL A 363 -13.82 -10.58 -13.03
CA VAL A 363 -12.94 -9.74 -12.20
C VAL A 363 -11.84 -10.65 -11.66
N VAL A 364 -10.62 -10.50 -12.17
CA VAL A 364 -9.46 -11.29 -11.77
C VAL A 364 -8.59 -10.45 -10.86
N VAL A 365 -8.38 -10.88 -9.61
CA VAL A 365 -7.56 -10.16 -8.63
C VAL A 365 -6.21 -10.87 -8.51
N VAL A 366 -5.17 -10.22 -9.00
CA VAL A 366 -3.77 -10.68 -8.96
C VAL A 366 -2.92 -9.68 -8.18
N GLY A 367 -1.76 -10.10 -7.68
CA GLY A 367 -0.96 -9.23 -6.82
C GLY A 367 0.39 -9.80 -6.42
N THR A 368 1.13 -9.00 -5.65
CA THR A 368 2.33 -9.49 -4.96
C THR A 368 1.92 -10.22 -3.69
N THR A 369 2.76 -11.16 -3.25
CA THR A 369 2.64 -11.82 -1.95
C THR A 369 3.59 -11.16 -0.94
N GLU A 370 3.44 -11.48 0.34
CA GLU A 370 4.40 -11.01 1.34
C GLU A 370 5.80 -11.56 1.10
N GLY A 371 5.92 -12.79 0.57
CA GLY A 371 7.21 -13.34 0.15
C GLY A 371 7.84 -12.61 -1.02
N ALA A 372 7.04 -11.88 -1.82
CA ALA A 372 7.53 -11.06 -2.92
C ALA A 372 7.82 -9.62 -2.51
N GLU A 373 7.04 -9.00 -1.62
CA GLU A 373 7.20 -7.58 -1.27
C GLU A 373 6.99 -7.34 0.23
N SER A 374 8.08 -7.13 0.95
CA SER A 374 8.13 -6.85 2.39
C SER A 374 9.42 -6.10 2.75
N GLU A 375 9.42 -5.45 3.91
CA GLU A 375 10.65 -5.00 4.56
C GLU A 375 11.65 -6.16 4.71
N GLY A 376 12.93 -5.86 4.53
CA GLY A 376 14.05 -6.77 4.73
C GLY A 376 14.70 -7.29 3.46
N PHE A 377 14.02 -7.22 2.32
CA PHE A 377 14.58 -7.66 1.04
C PHE A 377 13.94 -6.91 -0.13
N ASP A 378 14.72 -6.78 -1.21
CA ASP A 378 14.23 -6.26 -2.47
C ASP A 378 13.68 -7.37 -3.36
N ARG A 379 12.81 -7.00 -4.30
CA ARG A 379 12.35 -7.90 -5.36
C ARG A 379 13.46 -8.14 -6.38
N GLU A 380 13.73 -9.40 -6.69
CA GLU A 380 14.65 -9.79 -7.77
C GLU A 380 14.03 -9.62 -9.18
N THR A 381 12.70 -9.58 -9.25
CA THR A 381 11.94 -9.44 -10.50
C THR A 381 10.69 -8.61 -10.29
N LEU A 382 10.19 -7.98 -11.35
CA LEU A 382 8.91 -7.27 -11.35
C LEU A 382 7.75 -8.14 -11.84
N ARG A 383 7.98 -9.40 -12.21
CA ARG A 383 6.89 -10.32 -12.59
C ARG A 383 5.95 -10.56 -11.41
N LEU A 384 4.67 -10.77 -11.71
CA LEU A 384 3.75 -11.30 -10.72
C LEU A 384 4.22 -12.70 -10.30
N PRO A 385 4.13 -13.08 -9.01
CA PRO A 385 4.44 -14.43 -8.58
C PRO A 385 3.65 -15.45 -9.39
N ALA A 386 4.34 -16.45 -9.95
CA ALA A 386 3.73 -17.43 -10.84
C ALA A 386 2.65 -18.24 -10.10
N PRO A 387 1.62 -18.75 -10.78
CA PRO A 387 1.37 -18.69 -12.23
C PRO A 387 0.37 -17.58 -12.62
N GLN A 388 0.33 -16.45 -11.92
CA GLN A 388 -0.72 -15.44 -12.09
C GLN A 388 -0.81 -14.86 -13.52
N ASP A 389 0.32 -14.64 -14.21
CA ASP A 389 0.30 -14.17 -15.60
C ASP A 389 -0.37 -15.18 -16.55
N GLN A 390 -0.16 -16.48 -16.35
CA GLN A 390 -0.82 -17.53 -17.11
C GLN A 390 -2.32 -17.54 -16.82
N LEU A 391 -2.71 -17.43 -15.54
CA LEU A 391 -4.11 -17.37 -15.12
C LEU A 391 -4.85 -16.25 -15.85
N VAL A 392 -4.28 -15.04 -15.87
CA VAL A 392 -4.90 -13.89 -16.54
C VAL A 392 -4.99 -14.08 -18.05
N ALA A 393 -3.92 -14.57 -18.69
CA ALA A 393 -3.92 -14.80 -20.13
C ALA A 393 -5.00 -15.79 -20.58
N GLU A 394 -5.17 -16.91 -19.86
CA GLU A 394 -6.18 -17.93 -20.16
C GLU A 394 -7.61 -17.41 -19.92
N ILE A 395 -7.82 -16.62 -18.87
CA ILE A 395 -9.12 -15.99 -18.59
C ILE A 395 -9.47 -14.94 -19.63
N ALA A 396 -8.53 -14.08 -20.02
CA ALA A 396 -8.74 -13.06 -21.04
C ALA A 396 -9.11 -13.68 -22.40
N SER A 397 -8.50 -14.82 -22.74
CA SER A 397 -8.85 -15.62 -23.91
C SER A 397 -10.27 -16.21 -23.83
N ALA A 398 -10.68 -16.66 -22.64
CA ALA A 398 -12.00 -17.25 -22.42
C ALA A 398 -13.14 -16.24 -22.26
N ASN A 399 -12.85 -15.01 -21.81
CA ASN A 399 -13.83 -13.94 -21.61
C ASN A 399 -13.24 -12.57 -21.96
N PRO A 400 -13.68 -11.90 -23.04
CA PRO A 400 -13.14 -10.61 -23.45
C PRO A 400 -13.51 -9.46 -22.51
N ARG A 401 -14.56 -9.62 -21.67
CA ARG A 401 -14.94 -8.65 -20.63
C ARG A 401 -14.22 -8.97 -19.31
N THR A 402 -12.92 -9.19 -19.40
CA THR A 402 -12.03 -9.42 -18.26
C THR A 402 -11.51 -8.09 -17.72
N ILE A 403 -11.71 -7.88 -16.42
CA ILE A 403 -11.19 -6.77 -15.63
C ILE A 403 -10.15 -7.33 -14.69
N VAL A 404 -8.93 -6.80 -14.72
CA VAL A 404 -7.87 -7.25 -13.83
C VAL A 404 -7.60 -6.21 -12.76
N VAL A 405 -7.68 -6.63 -11.52
CA VAL A 405 -7.36 -5.84 -10.33
C VAL A 405 -5.97 -6.23 -9.85
N VAL A 406 -5.05 -5.27 -9.82
CA VAL A 406 -3.65 -5.46 -9.43
C VAL A 406 -3.45 -4.97 -8.00
N ASN A 407 -3.16 -5.89 -7.10
CA ASN A 407 -2.95 -5.68 -5.67
C ASN A 407 -1.46 -5.79 -5.32
N SER A 408 -0.69 -4.73 -5.62
CA SER A 408 0.76 -4.64 -5.39
C SER A 408 1.16 -3.29 -4.83
N GLY A 409 2.21 -3.22 -4.01
CA GLY A 409 2.70 -1.96 -3.42
C GLY A 409 3.56 -1.15 -4.38
N GLY A 410 4.25 -1.83 -5.30
CA GLY A 410 5.06 -1.21 -6.34
C GLY A 410 4.76 -1.74 -7.76
N PRO A 411 5.55 -1.29 -8.76
CA PRO A 411 5.41 -1.71 -10.14
C PRO A 411 5.50 -3.23 -10.30
N VAL A 412 4.67 -3.79 -11.19
CA VAL A 412 4.77 -5.17 -11.66
C VAL A 412 4.67 -5.21 -13.19
N GLU A 413 5.28 -6.21 -13.82
CA GLU A 413 5.14 -6.45 -15.25
C GLU A 413 3.73 -6.96 -15.55
N LEU A 414 3.12 -6.42 -16.61
CA LEU A 414 1.74 -6.73 -17.01
C LEU A 414 1.72 -7.12 -18.50
N PRO A 415 2.21 -8.32 -18.88
CA PRO A 415 2.36 -8.73 -20.28
C PRO A 415 1.00 -8.84 -21.00
N TRP A 416 -0.06 -9.16 -20.28
CA TRP A 416 -1.44 -9.33 -20.78
C TRP A 416 -2.26 -8.02 -20.79
N ARG A 417 -1.68 -6.86 -20.40
CA ARG A 417 -2.42 -5.57 -20.25
C ARG A 417 -3.20 -5.12 -21.48
N ALA A 418 -2.75 -5.50 -22.67
CA ALA A 418 -3.39 -5.15 -23.94
C ALA A 418 -4.54 -6.10 -24.32
N ALA A 419 -4.62 -7.28 -23.69
CA ALA A 419 -5.60 -8.34 -23.99
C ALA A 419 -6.85 -8.29 -23.11
N VAL A 420 -6.85 -7.46 -22.05
CA VAL A 420 -7.94 -7.37 -21.08
C VAL A 420 -8.77 -6.10 -21.28
N GLY A 421 -10.03 -6.14 -20.84
CA GLY A 421 -10.98 -5.04 -20.96
C GLY A 421 -10.70 -3.88 -20.02
N ALA A 422 -10.07 -4.12 -18.86
CA ALA A 422 -9.59 -3.06 -17.97
C ALA A 422 -8.48 -3.57 -17.05
N VAL A 423 -7.62 -2.64 -16.58
CA VAL A 423 -6.61 -2.87 -15.55
C VAL A 423 -6.74 -1.80 -14.48
N LEU A 424 -7.03 -2.21 -13.25
CA LEU A 424 -7.19 -1.34 -12.10
C LEU A 424 -6.14 -1.67 -11.04
N LEU A 425 -5.30 -0.71 -10.67
CA LEU A 425 -4.33 -0.84 -9.59
C LEU A 425 -4.94 -0.38 -8.27
N THR A 426 -4.92 -1.26 -7.27
CA THR A 426 -5.54 -1.00 -5.95
C THR A 426 -4.55 -0.80 -4.82
N TRP A 427 -3.25 -0.88 -5.10
CA TRP A 427 -2.21 -0.82 -4.07
C TRP A 427 -2.44 -1.86 -2.97
N PHE A 428 -2.24 -1.45 -1.71
CA PHE A 428 -2.66 -2.13 -0.50
C PHE A 428 -3.71 -1.27 0.23
N PRO A 429 -5.02 -1.47 -0.02
CA PRO A 429 -6.04 -0.45 0.28
C PRO A 429 -6.65 -0.49 1.68
N GLY A 430 -5.99 -1.14 2.64
CA GLY A 430 -6.44 -1.18 4.03
C GLY A 430 -7.76 -1.93 4.24
N GLN A 431 -8.36 -1.72 5.40
CA GLN A 431 -9.49 -2.52 5.90
C GLN A 431 -10.80 -2.42 5.09
N GLU A 432 -11.00 -1.33 4.34
CA GLU A 432 -12.20 -1.11 3.52
C GLU A 432 -11.98 -1.43 2.03
N ALA A 433 -10.90 -2.18 1.72
CA ALA A 433 -10.49 -2.61 0.38
C ALA A 433 -11.66 -3.01 -0.54
N GLY A 434 -12.45 -4.01 -0.12
CA GLY A 434 -13.53 -4.56 -0.93
C GLY A 434 -14.67 -3.58 -1.18
N HIS A 435 -15.02 -2.76 -0.18
CA HIS A 435 -16.06 -1.75 -0.34
C HIS A 435 -15.66 -0.64 -1.31
N ALA A 436 -14.41 -0.19 -1.24
CA ALA A 436 -13.85 0.79 -2.17
C ALA A 436 -13.76 0.23 -3.58
N LEU A 437 -13.29 -1.02 -3.72
CA LEU A 437 -13.21 -1.70 -5.02
C LEU A 437 -14.59 -1.85 -5.65
N ALA A 438 -15.60 -2.27 -4.89
CA ALA A 438 -16.95 -2.38 -5.40
C ALA A 438 -17.52 -1.03 -5.87
N ASP A 439 -17.25 0.07 -5.15
CA ASP A 439 -17.70 1.39 -5.61
C ASP A 439 -17.06 1.80 -6.92
N VAL A 440 -15.74 1.60 -7.05
CA VAL A 440 -15.04 1.94 -8.27
C VAL A 440 -15.50 1.05 -9.42
N LEU A 441 -15.53 -0.28 -9.25
CA LEU A 441 -15.96 -1.21 -10.30
C LEU A 441 -17.38 -0.93 -10.78
N LEU A 442 -18.29 -0.48 -9.91
CA LEU A 442 -19.68 -0.16 -10.26
C LEU A 442 -19.90 1.30 -10.66
N GLY A 443 -18.84 2.10 -10.77
CA GLY A 443 -18.92 3.51 -11.15
C GLY A 443 -19.63 4.40 -10.12
N ARG A 444 -19.73 3.96 -8.85
CA ARG A 444 -20.24 4.78 -7.73
C ARG A 444 -19.18 5.75 -7.20
N ALA A 445 -17.91 5.42 -7.40
CA ALA A 445 -16.76 6.29 -7.18
C ALA A 445 -15.86 6.28 -8.42
N GLU A 446 -15.21 7.41 -8.71
CA GLU A 446 -14.23 7.53 -9.79
C GLU A 446 -12.86 7.01 -9.35
N PRO A 447 -12.11 6.31 -10.21
CA PRO A 447 -10.70 6.04 -9.98
C PRO A 447 -9.90 7.35 -10.13
N GLY A 448 -9.61 8.00 -8.99
CA GLY A 448 -8.99 9.33 -8.94
C GLY A 448 -7.46 9.33 -8.92
N GLY A 449 -6.82 8.16 -8.79
CA GLY A 449 -5.39 8.05 -8.58
C GLY A 449 -4.57 8.33 -9.84
N ARG A 450 -3.33 8.78 -9.65
CA ARG A 450 -2.30 8.91 -10.68
C ARG A 450 -1.04 8.20 -10.19
N LEU A 451 -0.33 7.53 -11.09
CA LEU A 451 0.86 6.77 -10.74
C LEU A 451 1.95 7.66 -10.13
N PRO A 452 2.40 7.39 -8.89
CA PRO A 452 3.52 8.10 -8.27
C PRO A 452 4.90 7.61 -8.79
N THR A 453 4.92 6.55 -9.58
CA THR A 453 6.13 5.93 -10.15
C THR A 453 5.95 5.62 -11.64
N THR A 454 7.04 5.51 -12.38
CA THR A 454 6.98 5.03 -13.78
C THR A 454 7.01 3.51 -13.80
N TRP A 455 6.11 2.90 -14.57
CA TRP A 455 5.96 1.45 -14.63
C TRP A 455 6.63 0.89 -15.89
N PRO A 456 7.70 0.07 -15.75
CA PRO A 456 8.36 -0.53 -16.90
C PRO A 456 7.44 -1.52 -17.63
N ALA A 457 7.70 -1.72 -18.93
CA ALA A 457 7.14 -2.87 -19.65
C ALA A 457 7.80 -4.18 -19.19
N THR A 458 9.13 -4.15 -19.06
CA THR A 458 9.94 -5.21 -18.46
C THR A 458 10.98 -4.59 -17.53
N LEU A 459 11.38 -5.28 -16.46
CA LEU A 459 12.47 -4.83 -15.58
C LEU A 459 13.77 -4.57 -16.37
N THR A 460 13.96 -5.24 -17.51
CA THR A 460 15.12 -5.03 -18.38
C THR A 460 15.22 -3.61 -18.92
N ASP A 461 14.08 -2.97 -19.14
CA ASP A 461 13.99 -1.61 -19.66
C ASP A 461 14.21 -0.53 -18.59
N ALA A 462 14.17 -0.90 -17.30
CA ALA A 462 14.28 0.07 -16.23
C ALA A 462 15.68 0.73 -16.23
N PRO A 463 15.77 2.07 -16.18
CA PRO A 463 17.05 2.78 -16.26
C PRO A 463 17.87 2.72 -14.98
N VAL A 464 17.23 2.44 -13.84
CA VAL A 464 17.85 2.25 -12.52
C VAL A 464 17.38 0.90 -12.00
N ARG A 465 18.32 -0.04 -11.81
CA ARG A 465 18.00 -1.46 -11.54
C ARG A 465 18.74 -2.06 -10.37
N THR A 466 19.91 -1.53 -10.05
CA THR A 466 20.77 -2.11 -9.01
C THR A 466 20.52 -1.38 -7.70
N THR A 467 19.98 -2.11 -6.73
CA THR A 467 19.86 -1.67 -5.33
C THR A 467 20.88 -2.37 -4.43
N HIS A 468 21.72 -3.24 -5.00
CA HIS A 468 22.69 -4.03 -4.24
C HIS A 468 23.99 -3.24 -3.98
N PRO A 469 24.39 -3.05 -2.71
CA PRO A 469 25.66 -2.43 -2.39
C PRO A 469 26.84 -3.34 -2.79
N THR A 470 27.92 -2.74 -3.29
CA THR A 470 29.20 -3.41 -3.51
C THR A 470 30.15 -3.03 -2.38
N ASN A 471 30.68 -4.02 -1.65
CA ASN A 471 31.54 -3.79 -0.48
C ASN A 471 30.93 -2.80 0.54
N GLY A 472 29.62 -2.93 0.82
CA GLY A 472 28.89 -2.06 1.75
C GLY A 472 28.60 -0.65 1.23
N ARG A 473 28.86 -0.35 -0.05
CA ARG A 473 28.56 0.95 -0.67
C ARG A 473 27.61 0.80 -1.85
N LEU A 474 26.54 1.59 -1.87
CA LEU A 474 25.62 1.73 -3.02
C LEU A 474 25.81 3.12 -3.63
N ALA A 475 26.41 3.19 -4.82
CA ALA A 475 26.60 4.45 -5.54
C ALA A 475 25.38 4.78 -6.38
N TYR A 476 24.84 5.99 -6.23
CA TYR A 476 23.67 6.49 -6.97
C TYR A 476 24.17 7.21 -8.23
N GLU A 477 24.73 6.45 -9.17
CA GLU A 477 25.36 6.94 -10.39
C GLU A 477 24.38 7.62 -11.35
N GLU A 478 23.10 7.32 -11.23
CA GLU A 478 22.02 7.93 -12.00
C GLU A 478 21.78 9.41 -11.63
N GLY A 479 22.30 9.87 -10.49
CA GLY A 479 22.19 11.25 -10.04
C GLY A 479 20.75 11.76 -10.00
N LEU A 480 20.47 12.85 -10.73
CA LEU A 480 19.13 13.45 -10.80
C LEU A 480 18.13 12.65 -11.65
N HIS A 481 18.63 11.66 -12.41
CA HIS A 481 17.86 10.90 -13.39
C HIS A 481 17.31 9.63 -12.75
N ILE A 482 16.37 9.80 -11.82
CA ILE A 482 15.58 8.73 -11.18
C ILE A 482 14.11 8.82 -11.62
N GLY A 483 13.40 7.69 -11.61
CA GLY A 483 11.98 7.64 -12.00
C GLY A 483 11.77 8.21 -13.40
N HIS A 484 10.68 8.97 -13.63
CA HIS A 484 10.34 9.50 -14.97
C HIS A 484 11.47 10.31 -15.62
N ARG A 485 12.31 10.98 -14.83
CA ARG A 485 13.47 11.75 -15.31
C ARG A 485 14.46 10.86 -16.06
N ALA A 486 14.69 9.66 -15.53
CA ALA A 486 15.54 8.64 -16.13
C ALA A 486 14.98 8.11 -17.46
N TRP A 487 13.67 7.88 -17.48
CA TRP A 487 12.92 7.36 -18.64
C TRP A 487 12.76 8.38 -19.77
N LEU A 488 12.89 9.68 -19.47
CA LEU A 488 12.83 10.75 -20.47
C LEU A 488 14.18 11.00 -21.16
N ARG A 489 15.27 10.39 -20.68
CA ARG A 489 16.59 10.58 -21.31
C ARG A 489 16.58 10.06 -22.75
N PRO A 490 17.31 10.71 -23.67
CA PRO A 490 17.50 10.20 -25.02
C PRO A 490 17.99 8.74 -25.01
N GLY A 491 17.36 7.88 -25.80
CA GLY A 491 17.72 6.46 -25.91
C GLY A 491 17.12 5.55 -24.84
N ALA A 492 16.39 6.06 -23.85
CA ALA A 492 15.64 5.23 -22.92
C ALA A 492 14.46 4.51 -23.61
N ALA A 493 14.13 3.31 -23.16
CA ALA A 493 12.95 2.57 -23.60
C ALA A 493 11.66 3.30 -23.19
N ARG A 494 10.54 3.02 -23.88
CA ARG A 494 9.23 3.57 -23.48
C ARG A 494 8.65 2.70 -22.36
N PRO A 495 8.26 3.27 -21.20
CA PRO A 495 7.62 2.51 -20.13
C PRO A 495 6.22 2.03 -20.55
N ALA A 496 5.68 1.05 -19.81
CA ALA A 496 4.29 0.65 -19.99
C ALA A 496 3.33 1.76 -19.57
N TYR A 497 3.60 2.40 -18.43
CA TYR A 497 2.85 3.55 -17.96
C TYR A 497 3.77 4.61 -17.37
N TRP A 498 3.51 5.87 -17.73
CA TRP A 498 4.29 7.01 -17.27
C TRP A 498 3.96 7.39 -15.83
N PHE A 499 4.91 8.02 -15.14
CA PHE A 499 4.61 8.79 -13.94
C PHE A 499 3.45 9.76 -14.21
N GLY A 500 2.52 9.84 -13.28
CA GLY A 500 1.33 10.65 -13.40
C GLY A 500 0.22 10.03 -14.26
N HIS A 501 0.41 8.85 -14.86
CA HIS A 501 -0.65 8.18 -15.64
C HIS A 501 -1.78 7.69 -14.73
N GLY A 502 -3.02 7.78 -15.22
CA GLY A 502 -4.21 7.24 -14.58
C GLY A 502 -5.46 7.77 -15.30
N LEU A 503 -6.40 6.88 -15.57
CA LEU A 503 -7.65 7.18 -16.28
C LEU A 503 -8.79 7.41 -15.29
N GLY A 504 -9.84 8.08 -15.75
CA GLY A 504 -11.16 8.14 -15.10
C GLY A 504 -12.23 7.45 -15.96
N TYR A 505 -13.50 7.56 -15.59
CA TYR A 505 -14.62 7.09 -16.42
C TYR A 505 -15.15 8.12 -17.42
N THR A 506 -14.52 9.29 -17.47
CA THR A 506 -14.74 10.29 -18.52
C THR A 506 -13.46 10.61 -19.26
N THR A 507 -13.56 11.34 -20.37
CA THR A 507 -12.43 11.76 -21.20
C THR A 507 -12.21 13.26 -21.11
N TRP A 508 -10.95 13.68 -21.27
CA TRP A 508 -10.53 15.07 -21.14
C TRP A 508 -9.69 15.54 -22.31
N GLU A 509 -9.95 16.76 -22.76
CA GLU A 509 -9.15 17.49 -23.74
C GLU A 509 -8.47 18.68 -23.06
N PHE A 510 -7.14 18.78 -23.21
CA PHE A 510 -6.35 19.91 -22.73
C PHE A 510 -6.36 21.00 -23.80
N GLU A 511 -7.14 22.07 -23.59
CA GLU A 511 -7.39 23.08 -24.63
C GLU A 511 -6.37 24.23 -24.60
N ARG A 512 -6.00 24.72 -23.40
CA ARG A 512 -5.16 25.93 -23.28
C ARG A 512 -4.35 25.97 -21.99
N ILE A 513 -3.12 26.47 -22.07
CA ILE A 513 -2.33 26.93 -20.94
C ILE A 513 -2.28 28.46 -20.96
N GLY A 514 -2.54 29.09 -19.82
CA GLY A 514 -2.50 30.54 -19.64
C GLY A 514 -1.09 31.06 -19.38
N MET A 515 -0.98 32.39 -19.27
CA MET A 515 0.28 33.03 -18.91
C MET A 515 0.57 32.78 -17.43
N PRO A 516 1.85 32.61 -17.03
CA PRO A 516 2.20 32.55 -15.63
C PRO A 516 1.96 33.88 -14.93
N GLU A 517 1.23 33.83 -13.82
CA GLU A 517 0.92 34.99 -12.99
C GLU A 517 1.78 34.95 -11.72
N PRO A 518 2.51 36.02 -11.37
CA PRO A 518 3.29 36.07 -10.13
C PRO A 518 2.40 35.87 -8.89
N ALA A 519 2.87 35.07 -7.95
CA ALA A 519 2.23 34.77 -6.68
C ALA A 519 3.16 35.06 -5.49
N PRO A 520 2.63 35.17 -4.25
CA PRO A 520 3.44 35.47 -3.07
C PRO A 520 4.61 34.50 -2.88
N GLY A 521 5.76 35.01 -2.44
CA GLY A 521 6.96 34.20 -2.19
C GLY A 521 7.83 33.93 -3.43
N GLY A 522 7.55 34.59 -4.57
CA GLY A 522 8.24 34.34 -5.84
C GLY A 522 7.69 33.14 -6.60
N ASP A 523 6.51 32.67 -6.20
CA ASP A 523 5.81 31.58 -6.85
C ASP A 523 5.11 32.06 -8.12
N PHE A 524 4.63 31.12 -8.92
CA PHE A 524 3.75 31.39 -10.06
C PHE A 524 2.46 30.61 -9.94
N GLU A 525 1.36 31.18 -10.38
CA GLU A 525 0.10 30.47 -10.63
C GLU A 525 -0.14 30.42 -12.14
N ILE A 526 -0.50 29.24 -12.65
CA ILE A 526 -0.71 29.03 -14.09
C ILE A 526 -2.08 28.39 -14.29
N PRO A 527 -3.03 29.10 -14.95
CA PRO A 527 -4.32 28.53 -15.29
C PRO A 527 -4.18 27.59 -16.49
N VAL A 528 -4.77 26.40 -16.39
CA VAL A 528 -4.86 25.43 -17.49
C VAL A 528 -6.33 25.11 -17.72
N THR A 529 -6.83 25.34 -18.92
CA THR A 529 -8.21 25.06 -19.31
C THR A 529 -8.30 23.70 -20.01
N LEU A 530 -9.23 22.89 -19.54
CA LEU A 530 -9.54 21.57 -20.06
C LEU A 530 -11.05 21.42 -20.23
N ARG A 531 -11.45 20.53 -21.14
CA ARG A 531 -12.84 20.17 -21.38
C ARG A 531 -13.09 18.72 -21.03
N ASN A 532 -14.15 18.46 -20.29
CA ASN A 532 -14.68 17.11 -20.14
C ASN A 532 -15.41 16.74 -21.44
N THR A 533 -14.84 15.83 -22.22
CA THR A 533 -15.38 15.40 -23.53
C THR A 533 -16.17 14.10 -23.45
N GLY A 534 -16.24 13.48 -22.28
CA GLY A 534 -16.98 12.23 -22.09
C GLY A 534 -18.42 12.45 -21.67
N ALA A 535 -19.06 11.36 -21.26
CA ALA A 535 -20.49 11.31 -20.92
C ALA A 535 -20.77 11.33 -19.41
N ARG A 536 -19.73 11.45 -18.56
CA ARG A 536 -19.85 11.47 -17.10
C ARG A 536 -19.18 12.69 -16.51
N SER A 537 -19.71 13.21 -15.41
CA SER A 537 -18.97 14.11 -14.53
C SER A 537 -17.66 13.44 -14.12
N GLY A 538 -16.57 14.18 -14.01
CA GLY A 538 -15.31 13.57 -13.61
C GLY A 538 -14.32 14.55 -13.02
N ARG A 539 -13.18 14.01 -12.60
CA ARG A 539 -12.04 14.74 -12.07
C ARG A 539 -10.77 14.40 -12.84
N GLU A 540 -10.01 15.41 -13.23
CA GLU A 540 -8.70 15.28 -13.88
C GLU A 540 -7.61 15.93 -13.03
N ILE A 541 -6.39 15.39 -13.08
CA ILE A 541 -5.22 15.97 -12.43
C ILE A 541 -4.32 16.56 -13.51
N VAL A 542 -4.28 17.88 -13.57
CA VAL A 542 -3.37 18.63 -14.43
C VAL A 542 -1.99 18.66 -13.79
N GLN A 543 -0.97 18.26 -14.55
CA GLN A 543 0.43 18.28 -14.11
C GLN A 543 1.21 19.31 -14.91
N LEU A 544 1.96 20.17 -14.22
CA LEU A 544 2.93 21.08 -14.80
C LEU A 544 4.34 20.57 -14.54
N HIS A 545 5.10 20.39 -15.62
CA HIS A 545 6.50 20.05 -15.59
C HIS A 545 7.33 21.23 -16.08
N LEU A 546 8.49 21.45 -15.46
CA LEU A 546 9.47 22.42 -15.93
C LEU A 546 10.53 21.74 -16.78
N SER A 547 11.01 22.43 -17.80
CA SER A 547 12.17 22.02 -18.60
C SER A 547 13.07 23.23 -18.86
N ARG A 548 14.38 22.98 -18.95
CA ARG A 548 15.37 23.97 -19.35
C ARG A 548 16.53 23.30 -20.08
N PRO A 549 16.42 23.13 -21.41
CA PRO A 549 17.46 22.50 -22.22
C PRO A 549 18.80 23.25 -22.20
N ASP A 550 18.75 24.59 -22.23
CA ASP A 550 19.95 25.47 -22.29
C ASP A 550 20.44 25.86 -20.88
N SER A 551 20.57 24.87 -19.99
CA SER A 551 21.01 25.04 -18.61
C SER A 551 22.54 24.94 -18.49
N ALA A 552 23.15 25.85 -17.72
CA ALA A 552 24.58 25.79 -17.40
C ALA A 552 24.91 24.70 -16.36
N VAL A 553 23.89 24.17 -15.67
CA VAL A 553 23.99 23.05 -14.73
C VAL A 553 23.24 21.83 -15.25
N GLU A 554 23.61 20.64 -14.78
CA GLU A 554 22.90 19.41 -15.11
C GLU A 554 21.44 19.48 -14.63
N ARG A 555 20.50 19.10 -15.51
CA ARG A 555 19.07 19.00 -15.21
C ARG A 555 18.44 17.77 -15.87
N PRO A 556 17.36 17.23 -15.29
CA PRO A 556 16.46 16.34 -15.99
C PRO A 556 15.85 16.99 -17.24
N VAL A 557 15.45 16.17 -18.22
CA VAL A 557 14.72 16.64 -19.43
C VAL A 557 13.48 17.45 -19.04
N CYS A 558 12.71 16.97 -18.07
CA CYS A 558 11.75 17.77 -17.34
C CYS A 558 11.55 17.21 -15.93
N TRP A 559 10.94 17.99 -15.04
CA TRP A 559 10.58 17.57 -13.68
C TRP A 559 9.23 18.15 -13.27
N LEU A 560 8.43 17.38 -12.52
CA LEU A 560 7.16 17.87 -11.97
C LEU A 560 7.41 19.09 -11.08
N ALA A 561 6.67 20.17 -11.33
CA ALA A 561 6.76 21.43 -10.63
C ALA A 561 5.49 21.79 -9.85
N GLY A 562 4.33 21.32 -10.31
CA GLY A 562 3.05 21.52 -9.64
C GLY A 562 1.96 20.67 -10.26
N TRP A 563 0.84 20.53 -9.54
CA TRP A 563 -0.37 19.90 -10.06
C TRP A 563 -1.60 20.54 -9.42
N ALA A 564 -2.75 20.42 -10.08
CA ALA A 564 -4.05 20.76 -9.50
C ALA A 564 -5.14 19.88 -10.10
N ALA A 565 -6.23 19.68 -9.36
CA ALA A 565 -7.40 18.99 -9.87
C ALA A 565 -8.33 19.96 -10.62
N ALA A 566 -9.02 19.45 -11.62
CA ALA A 566 -10.17 20.10 -12.24
C ALA A 566 -11.34 19.12 -12.29
N GLU A 567 -12.55 19.65 -12.08
CA GLU A 567 -13.81 18.91 -12.12
C GLU A 567 -14.76 19.62 -13.06
N ALA A 568 -15.51 18.86 -13.85
CA ALA A 568 -16.49 19.40 -14.80
C ALA A 568 -17.57 18.36 -15.12
N GLU A 569 -18.76 18.87 -15.41
CA GLU A 569 -19.85 18.09 -16.00
C GLU A 569 -19.55 17.69 -17.46
N PRO A 570 -20.27 16.71 -18.03
CA PRO A 570 -20.13 16.33 -19.44
C PRO A 570 -20.22 17.54 -20.38
N GLY A 571 -19.21 17.72 -21.23
CA GLY A 571 -19.13 18.82 -22.19
C GLY A 571 -18.66 20.16 -21.62
N GLU A 572 -18.54 20.30 -20.29
CA GLU A 572 -18.13 21.55 -19.64
C GLU A 572 -16.62 21.78 -19.71
N ARG A 573 -16.22 23.06 -19.67
CA ARG A 573 -14.83 23.49 -19.49
C ARG A 573 -14.55 23.78 -18.01
N ALA A 574 -13.41 23.30 -17.53
CA ALA A 574 -12.87 23.66 -16.23
C ALA A 574 -11.48 24.26 -16.36
N THR A 575 -11.10 25.11 -15.40
CA THR A 575 -9.75 25.68 -15.30
C THR A 575 -9.09 25.20 -14.02
N ALA A 576 -7.97 24.50 -14.16
CA ALA A 576 -7.09 24.16 -13.04
C ALA A 576 -6.09 25.29 -12.83
N TYR A 577 -6.03 25.85 -11.62
CA TYR A 577 -5.04 26.85 -11.24
C TYR A 577 -3.87 26.13 -10.54
N VAL A 578 -2.76 25.96 -11.26
CA VAL A 578 -1.62 25.18 -10.77
C VAL A 578 -0.55 26.11 -10.22
N ARG A 579 -0.21 25.95 -8.94
CA ARG A 579 0.89 26.66 -8.29
C ARG A 579 2.24 26.01 -8.62
N ILE A 580 3.19 26.81 -9.08
CA ILE A 580 4.60 26.47 -9.20
C ILE A 580 5.36 27.23 -8.10
N PRO A 581 5.89 26.53 -7.07
CA PRO A 581 6.66 27.19 -6.04
C PRO A 581 8.00 27.69 -6.60
N ALA A 582 8.50 28.84 -6.13
CA ALA A 582 9.80 29.40 -6.50
C ALA A 582 10.93 28.36 -6.36
N ARG A 583 10.78 27.50 -5.35
CA ARG A 583 11.67 26.38 -5.03
C ARG A 583 11.84 25.38 -6.18
N ALA A 584 10.83 25.21 -7.05
CA ALA A 584 10.87 24.31 -8.20
C ALA A 584 11.75 24.81 -9.36
N LEU A 585 12.07 26.12 -9.38
CA LEU A 585 12.97 26.75 -10.35
C LEU A 585 14.45 26.70 -9.89
N GLN A 586 14.68 26.33 -8.63
CA GLN A 586 16.00 26.29 -8.00
C GLN A 586 16.72 24.95 -8.21
N HIS A 587 18.05 25.00 -8.18
CA HIS A 587 18.93 23.83 -8.08
C HIS A 587 19.79 23.94 -6.82
N TRP A 588 20.28 22.82 -6.32
CA TRP A 588 21.24 22.81 -5.22
C TRP A 588 22.62 23.11 -5.77
N SER A 589 23.28 24.16 -5.29
CA SER A 589 24.66 24.49 -5.61
C SER A 589 25.59 23.86 -4.57
N PRO A 590 26.40 22.85 -4.92
CA PRO A 590 27.33 22.24 -3.97
C PRO A 590 28.38 23.23 -3.46
N GLY A 591 28.88 24.11 -4.33
CA GLY A 591 29.87 25.13 -3.97
C GLY A 591 29.29 26.21 -3.06
N GLY A 592 28.04 26.61 -3.29
CA GLY A 592 27.33 27.57 -2.44
C GLY A 592 26.69 26.96 -1.19
N ARG A 593 26.63 25.62 -1.09
CA ARG A 593 25.91 24.86 -0.04
C ARG A 593 24.48 25.37 0.16
N GLY A 594 23.79 25.69 -0.93
CA GLY A 594 22.50 26.35 -0.88
C GLY A 594 21.69 26.20 -2.17
N TRP A 595 20.41 26.57 -2.09
CA TRP A 595 19.52 26.60 -3.25
C TRP A 595 19.69 27.91 -4.02
N THR A 596 19.88 27.77 -5.33
CA THR A 596 20.11 28.91 -6.23
C THR A 596 19.19 28.80 -7.44
N THR A 597 18.68 29.93 -7.90
CA THR A 597 17.94 30.03 -9.16
C THR A 597 18.88 30.45 -10.27
N GLU A 598 18.82 29.76 -11.40
CA GLU A 598 19.54 30.16 -12.59
C GLU A 598 18.66 31.14 -13.38
N PRO A 599 19.10 32.37 -13.67
CA PRO A 599 18.27 33.35 -14.39
C PRO A 599 18.00 32.89 -15.82
N GLY A 600 16.90 33.36 -16.41
CA GLY A 600 16.50 33.10 -17.79
C GLY A 600 15.25 32.23 -17.93
N ARG A 601 15.03 31.77 -19.15
CA ARG A 601 13.77 31.14 -19.57
C ARG A 601 13.66 29.68 -19.13
N PHE A 602 12.54 29.35 -18.49
CA PHE A 602 12.10 27.98 -18.22
C PHE A 602 10.87 27.65 -19.06
N GLU A 603 10.86 26.48 -19.70
CA GLU A 603 9.66 25.97 -20.35
C GLU A 603 8.72 25.34 -19.32
N VAL A 604 7.42 25.61 -19.46
CA VAL A 604 6.36 24.97 -18.68
C VAL A 604 5.59 24.04 -19.62
N LEU A 605 5.53 22.76 -19.29
CA LEU A 605 4.86 21.72 -20.05
C LEU A 605 3.65 21.23 -19.26
N ALA A 606 2.45 21.27 -19.83
CA ALA A 606 1.22 20.86 -19.15
C ALA A 606 0.55 19.66 -19.82
N GLY A 607 0.04 18.75 -19.00
CA GLY A 607 -0.71 17.58 -19.47
C GLY A 607 -1.12 16.64 -18.36
N ARG A 608 -1.42 15.39 -18.73
CA ARG A 608 -1.95 14.37 -17.81
C ARG A 608 -0.88 13.52 -17.13
N SER A 609 0.31 13.43 -17.71
CA SER A 609 1.39 12.56 -17.22
C SER A 609 2.73 13.02 -17.79
N ALA A 610 3.84 12.53 -17.23
CA ALA A 610 5.18 12.85 -17.73
C ALA A 610 5.42 12.46 -19.21
N GLY A 611 4.64 11.53 -19.75
CA GLY A 611 4.71 11.11 -21.16
C GLY A 611 3.67 11.72 -22.10
N ASP A 612 2.79 12.60 -21.59
CA ASP A 612 1.75 13.28 -22.37
C ASP A 612 1.54 14.71 -21.86
N LEU A 613 2.27 15.64 -22.47
CA LEU A 613 2.36 17.06 -22.13
C LEU A 613 2.11 17.93 -23.38
N PRO A 614 0.85 18.03 -23.86
CA PRO A 614 0.53 18.66 -25.14
C PRO A 614 0.66 20.18 -25.14
N LEU A 615 0.57 20.84 -23.98
CA LEU A 615 0.55 22.29 -23.87
C LEU A 615 1.89 22.84 -23.39
N ARG A 616 2.25 24.04 -23.85
CA ARG A 616 3.53 24.70 -23.53
C ARG A 616 3.34 26.17 -23.20
N ALA A 617 4.04 26.65 -22.17
CA ALA A 617 4.23 28.06 -21.84
C ALA A 617 5.69 28.29 -21.42
N ALA A 618 6.01 29.49 -20.95
CA ALA A 618 7.34 29.81 -20.43
C ALA A 618 7.26 30.78 -19.25
N ILE A 619 8.19 30.62 -18.30
CA ILE A 619 8.44 31.54 -17.21
C ILE A 619 9.81 32.18 -17.45
N GLU A 620 9.89 33.50 -17.32
CA GLU A 620 11.16 34.24 -17.27
C GLU A 620 11.51 34.51 -15.80
N VAL A 621 12.74 34.22 -15.41
CA VAL A 621 13.24 34.32 -14.02
C VAL A 621 14.46 35.21 -13.92
#